data_AF-A0A520HWW6-F1
#
_entry.id   AF-A0A520HWW6-F1
#
_cell.length_a   1.000
_cell.length_b   1.000
_cell.length_c   1.000
_cell.angle_alpha   90.00
_cell.angle_beta   90.00
_cell.angle_gamma   90.00
#
_symmetry.space_group_name_H-M   'P 1'
#
loop_
_entity.id
_entity.type
_entity.pdbx_description
1 polymer ?
#
loop_
_entity_poly.entity_id
_entity_poly.type
_entity_poly.pdbx_seq_one_letter_code
_entity_poly.pdbx_strand_id
1 'polypeptide(L)'
;AWALWKAQHMAIGLVATDLPTAMKALSGTFIGILIAMSLGLVAIAGIDLPVQILRLLGKLRMTKQEVKDEHKESEGSPEAKGQIRQRQREVLRRGSRKAIAEAHVVLTNPTHFAVALRYDRGRDQVPVVVAKGRGAMALAIREIAAEYAVPVLEYPQLARAVYYTSREDQEVRDDLYVAIAAVLAFVFGLNAKMGGTAPLPTIEVPPGARFDENGVKVG
;
A
#
# COMPACT_ATOMS: atom_id res chain seq x y z
N ALA A 1 66.02 8.96 -19.10
CA ALA A 1 67.26 8.35 -19.62
C ALA A 1 68.00 9.27 -20.59
N TRP A 2 67.38 9.71 -21.70
CA TRP A 2 68.06 10.53 -22.73
C TRP A 2 68.63 11.88 -22.22
N ALA A 3 67.88 12.62 -21.41
CA ALA A 3 68.32 13.92 -20.87
C ALA A 3 69.53 13.81 -19.91
N LEU A 4 69.60 12.73 -19.11
CA LEU A 4 70.71 12.47 -18.18
C LEU A 4 72.00 12.14 -18.93
N TRP A 5 71.90 11.42 -20.05
CA TRP A 5 73.05 11.07 -20.87
C TRP A 5 73.67 12.30 -21.56
N LYS A 6 72.85 13.25 -22.02
CA LYS A 6 73.33 14.55 -22.53
C LYS A 6 74.01 15.40 -21.44
N ALA A 7 73.49 15.38 -20.22
CA ALA A 7 74.08 16.14 -19.12
C ALA A 7 75.48 15.62 -18.73
N GLN A 8 75.71 14.30 -18.78
CA GLN A 8 77.00 13.69 -18.45
C GLN A 8 78.14 14.13 -19.37
N HIS A 9 77.89 14.24 -20.68
CA HIS A 9 78.91 14.70 -21.63
C HIS A 9 79.26 16.18 -21.46
N MET A 10 78.32 17.00 -21.02
CA MET A 10 78.55 18.43 -20.79
C MET A 10 79.34 18.67 -19.50
N ALA A 11 79.08 17.90 -18.43
CA ALA A 11 79.75 18.02 -17.14
C ALA A 11 81.29 17.80 -17.21
N ILE A 12 81.76 16.94 -18.12
CA ILE A 12 83.20 16.64 -18.28
C ILE A 12 83.98 17.85 -18.83
N GLY A 13 83.36 18.68 -19.69
CA GLY A 13 83.98 19.88 -20.25
C GLY A 13 84.00 21.08 -19.29
N LEU A 14 83.23 21.01 -18.21
CA LEU A 14 83.04 22.10 -17.26
C LEU A 14 84.13 22.19 -16.19
N VAL A 15 84.89 21.10 -15.97
CA VAL A 15 86.02 21.04 -15.04
C VAL A 15 87.16 22.00 -15.42
N ALA A 16 87.25 22.39 -16.69
CA ALA A 16 88.27 23.29 -17.22
C ALA A 16 87.83 24.76 -17.32
N THR A 17 86.64 25.13 -16.81
CA THR A 17 86.06 26.49 -16.92
C THR A 17 86.08 27.28 -15.62
N ASP A 18 85.93 28.60 -15.71
CA ASP A 18 85.85 29.50 -14.55
C ASP A 18 84.56 29.27 -13.72
N LEU A 19 84.66 29.45 -12.41
CA LEU A 19 83.60 29.12 -11.44
C LEU A 19 82.22 29.74 -11.75
N PRO A 20 82.10 31.03 -12.17
CA PRO A 20 80.81 31.62 -12.51
C PRO A 20 80.16 30.98 -13.74
N THR A 21 80.95 30.68 -14.77
CA THR A 21 80.49 30.01 -15.99
C THR A 21 80.03 28.58 -15.67
N ALA A 22 80.77 27.89 -14.81
CA ALA A 22 80.44 26.55 -14.40
C ALA A 22 79.11 26.47 -13.65
N MET A 23 78.91 27.38 -12.68
CA MET A 23 77.68 27.50 -11.92
C MET A 23 76.46 27.80 -12.81
N LYS A 24 76.60 28.70 -13.79
CA LYS A 24 75.52 29.06 -14.71
C LYS A 24 75.08 27.88 -15.58
N ALA A 25 76.03 27.11 -16.11
CA ALA A 25 75.72 25.95 -16.94
C ALA A 25 75.07 24.82 -16.14
N LEU A 26 75.54 24.57 -14.91
CA LEU A 26 74.92 23.59 -14.01
C LEU A 26 73.50 23.99 -13.63
N SER A 27 73.25 25.26 -13.29
CA SER A 27 71.89 25.73 -13.00
C SER A 27 70.96 25.63 -14.21
N GLY A 28 71.46 25.95 -15.41
CA GLY A 28 70.65 25.90 -16.64
C GLY A 28 70.26 24.47 -17.03
N THR A 29 71.20 23.52 -16.91
CA THR A 29 70.92 22.11 -17.17
C THR A 29 69.97 21.51 -16.14
N PHE A 30 70.13 21.85 -14.87
CA PHE A 30 69.23 21.42 -13.80
C PHE A 30 67.79 21.92 -14.02
N ILE A 31 67.60 23.22 -14.29
CA ILE A 31 66.29 23.80 -14.58
C ILE A 31 65.67 23.16 -15.84
N GLY A 32 66.47 22.93 -16.89
CA GLY A 32 66.00 22.28 -18.11
C GLY A 32 65.49 20.87 -17.88
N ILE A 33 66.15 20.08 -17.03
CA ILE A 33 65.71 18.73 -16.65
C ILE A 33 64.40 18.80 -15.84
N LEU A 34 64.29 19.72 -14.88
CA LEU A 34 63.06 19.90 -14.10
C LEU A 34 61.86 20.27 -14.98
N ILE A 35 62.05 21.20 -15.92
CA ILE A 35 61.00 21.59 -16.88
C ILE A 35 60.61 20.40 -17.76
N ALA A 36 61.58 19.64 -18.28
CA ALA A 36 61.31 18.47 -19.11
C ALA A 36 60.54 17.38 -18.35
N MET A 37 60.89 17.12 -17.08
CA MET A 37 60.17 16.17 -16.23
C MET A 37 58.76 16.66 -15.89
N SER A 38 58.61 17.94 -15.56
CA SER A 38 57.31 18.54 -15.28
C SER A 38 56.39 18.48 -16.50
N LEU A 39 56.90 18.80 -17.69
CA LEU A 39 56.14 18.70 -18.94
C LEU A 39 55.75 17.25 -19.26
N GLY A 40 56.63 16.30 -18.99
CA GLY A 40 56.33 14.88 -19.11
C GLY A 40 55.17 14.45 -18.20
N LEU A 41 55.15 14.88 -16.94
CA LEU A 41 54.05 14.61 -16.01
C LEU A 41 52.74 15.27 -16.43
N VAL A 42 52.80 16.52 -16.90
CA VAL A 42 51.63 17.24 -17.42
C VAL A 42 51.06 16.54 -18.66
N ALA A 43 51.92 16.03 -19.55
CA ALA A 43 51.48 15.28 -20.72
C ALA A 43 50.76 13.98 -20.35
N ILE A 44 51.27 13.24 -19.36
CA ILE A 44 50.63 12.01 -18.85
C ILE A 44 49.28 12.35 -18.20
N ALA A 45 49.24 13.38 -17.33
CA ALA A 45 48.02 13.83 -16.67
C ALA A 45 46.95 14.30 -17.68
N GLY A 46 47.36 14.93 -18.78
CA GLY A 46 46.47 15.36 -19.85
C GLY A 46 45.72 14.21 -20.53
N ILE A 47 46.27 12.98 -20.51
CA ILE A 47 45.63 11.79 -21.06
C ILE A 47 44.81 11.04 -20.00
N ASP A 48 45.35 10.89 -18.79
CA ASP A 48 44.71 10.09 -17.74
C ASP A 48 43.43 10.71 -17.19
N LEU A 49 43.39 12.04 -17.02
CA LEU A 49 42.23 12.76 -16.50
C LEU A 49 40.95 12.58 -17.33
N PRO A 50 40.94 12.82 -18.67
CA PRO A 50 39.73 12.64 -19.47
C PRO A 50 39.24 11.19 -19.47
N VAL A 51 40.15 10.20 -19.47
CA VAL A 51 39.78 8.78 -19.41
C VAL A 51 39.10 8.44 -18.08
N GLN A 52 39.60 8.97 -16.96
CA GLN A 52 38.98 8.77 -15.65
C GLN A 52 37.57 9.38 -15.57
N ILE A 53 37.40 10.61 -16.07
CA ILE A 53 36.10 11.28 -16.11
C ILE A 53 35.09 10.47 -16.93
N LEU A 54 35.46 10.02 -18.14
CA LEU A 54 34.58 9.22 -18.99
C LEU A 54 34.18 7.89 -18.33
N ARG A 55 35.12 7.22 -17.65
CA ARG A 55 34.83 5.98 -16.90
C ARG A 55 33.88 6.24 -15.73
N LEU A 56 34.05 7.35 -15.01
CA LEU A 56 33.17 7.72 -13.91
C LEU A 56 31.75 8.02 -14.40
N LEU A 57 31.62 8.83 -15.46
CA LEU A 57 30.32 9.09 -16.07
C LEU A 57 29.67 7.79 -16.58
N GLY A 58 30.47 6.86 -17.11
CA GLY A 58 29.97 5.53 -17.49
C GLY A 58 29.40 4.74 -16.31
N LYS A 59 30.07 4.75 -15.15
CA LYS A 59 29.61 4.07 -13.92
C LYS A 59 28.38 4.70 -13.29
N LEU A 60 28.19 6.01 -13.46
CA LEU A 60 27.03 6.75 -12.93
C LEU A 60 25.80 6.65 -13.84
N ARG A 61 25.92 6.05 -15.03
CA ARG A 61 24.76 5.82 -15.91
C ARG A 61 24.03 4.58 -15.46
N MET A 62 22.84 4.78 -14.90
CA MET A 62 21.88 3.69 -14.76
C MET A 62 21.50 3.16 -16.14
N THR A 63 21.44 1.85 -16.24
CA THR A 63 20.93 1.17 -17.42
C THR A 63 19.43 1.37 -17.53
N LYS A 64 18.87 1.34 -18.75
CA LYS A 64 17.41 1.42 -18.95
C LYS A 64 16.67 0.30 -18.19
N GLN A 65 17.35 -0.81 -17.93
CA GLN A 65 16.83 -1.93 -17.18
C GLN A 65 16.77 -1.61 -15.68
N GLU A 66 17.83 -1.04 -15.10
CA GLU A 66 17.84 -0.58 -13.69
C GLU A 66 16.78 0.48 -13.42
N VAL A 67 16.60 1.46 -14.32
CA VAL A 67 15.54 2.48 -14.18
C VAL A 67 14.15 1.84 -14.20
N LYS A 68 13.94 0.85 -15.08
CA LYS A 68 12.66 0.14 -15.18
C LYS A 68 12.39 -0.73 -13.95
N ASP A 69 13.42 -1.29 -13.35
CA ASP A 69 13.31 -2.14 -12.16
C ASP A 69 13.12 -1.27 -10.90
N GLU A 70 13.79 -0.11 -10.77
CA GLU A 70 13.50 0.89 -9.72
C GLU A 70 12.05 1.41 -9.78
N HIS A 71 11.50 1.65 -10.97
CA HIS A 71 10.11 2.07 -11.13
C HIS A 71 9.11 1.00 -10.66
N LYS A 72 9.39 -0.29 -10.92
CA LYS A 72 8.54 -1.39 -10.41
C LYS A 72 8.62 -1.53 -8.90
N GLU A 73 9.81 -1.32 -8.33
CA GLU A 73 10.05 -1.45 -6.89
C GLU A 73 9.47 -0.28 -6.09
N SER A 74 9.54 0.94 -6.63
CA SER A 74 9.01 2.17 -6.01
C SER A 74 7.49 2.29 -6.11
N GLU A 75 6.88 1.89 -7.23
CA GLU A 75 5.43 1.94 -7.38
C GLU A 75 4.72 0.70 -6.85
N GLY A 76 5.45 -0.41 -6.64
CA GLY A 76 4.90 -1.72 -6.30
C GLY A 76 4.14 -2.32 -7.49
N SER A 77 4.45 -3.57 -7.85
CA SER A 77 3.77 -4.21 -8.98
C SER A 77 2.24 -4.20 -8.80
N PRO A 78 1.44 -4.00 -9.86
CA PRO A 78 -0.02 -4.09 -9.79
C PRO A 78 -0.49 -5.41 -9.15
N GLU A 79 0.25 -6.49 -9.41
CA GLU A 79 0.06 -7.79 -8.80
C GLU A 79 0.28 -7.76 -7.27
N ALA A 80 1.35 -7.13 -6.78
CA ALA A 80 1.60 -7.00 -5.35
C ALA A 80 0.52 -6.16 -4.66
N LYS A 81 0.09 -5.05 -5.27
CA LYS A 81 -1.04 -4.23 -4.76
C LYS A 81 -2.35 -5.03 -4.73
N GLY A 82 -2.61 -5.82 -5.77
CA GLY A 82 -3.74 -6.73 -5.85
C GLY A 82 -3.72 -7.77 -4.74
N GLN A 83 -2.57 -8.42 -4.54
CA GLN A 83 -2.37 -9.41 -3.48
C GLN A 83 -2.54 -8.80 -2.08
N ILE A 84 -2.03 -7.60 -1.83
CA ILE A 84 -2.23 -6.89 -0.55
C ILE A 84 -3.71 -6.62 -0.32
N ARG A 85 -4.43 -6.11 -1.34
CA ARG A 85 -5.86 -5.84 -1.24
C ARG A 85 -6.68 -7.12 -1.04
N GLN A 86 -6.31 -8.21 -1.71
CA GLN A 86 -6.92 -9.53 -1.52
C GLN A 86 -6.71 -10.04 -0.10
N ARG A 87 -5.46 -10.00 0.42
CA ARG A 87 -5.14 -10.39 1.80
C ARG A 87 -5.90 -9.55 2.82
N GLN A 88 -5.99 -8.24 2.63
CA GLN A 88 -6.81 -7.37 3.47
C GLN A 88 -8.27 -7.81 3.49
N ARG A 89 -8.84 -8.14 2.33
CA ARG A 89 -10.22 -8.62 2.22
C ARG A 89 -10.40 -10.00 2.88
N GLU A 90 -9.44 -10.90 2.74
CA GLU A 90 -9.45 -12.20 3.43
C GLU A 90 -9.44 -12.05 4.95
N VAL A 91 -8.61 -11.15 5.49
CA VAL A 91 -8.53 -10.90 6.94
C VAL A 91 -9.88 -10.39 7.46
N LEU A 92 -10.50 -9.43 6.77
CA LEU A 92 -11.82 -8.92 7.13
C LEU A 92 -12.89 -10.03 7.08
N ARG A 93 -12.80 -10.94 6.11
CA ARG A 93 -13.74 -12.07 6.00
C ARG A 93 -13.60 -13.06 7.15
N ARG A 94 -12.37 -13.35 7.62
CA ARG A 94 -12.13 -14.38 8.65
C ARG A 94 -12.90 -14.12 9.95
N GLY A 95 -12.93 -12.88 10.42
CA GLY A 95 -13.65 -12.51 11.66
C GLY A 95 -15.16 -12.66 11.52
N SER A 96 -15.72 -12.09 10.45
CA SER A 96 -17.18 -12.09 10.23
C SER A 96 -17.73 -13.45 9.79
N ARG A 97 -16.90 -14.36 9.27
CA ARG A 97 -17.35 -15.65 8.72
C ARG A 97 -18.07 -16.52 9.74
N LYS A 98 -17.45 -16.69 10.92
CA LYS A 98 -18.02 -17.51 11.99
C LYS A 98 -19.32 -16.90 12.51
N ALA A 99 -19.35 -15.58 12.68
CA ALA A 99 -20.54 -14.87 13.14
C ALA A 99 -21.71 -14.96 12.14
N ILE A 100 -21.44 -14.82 10.84
CA ILE A 100 -22.47 -14.89 9.81
C ILE A 100 -22.98 -16.32 9.61
N ALA A 101 -22.16 -17.35 9.85
CA ALA A 101 -22.62 -18.74 9.79
C ALA A 101 -23.76 -19.04 10.80
N GLU A 102 -23.85 -18.28 11.90
CA GLU A 102 -24.93 -18.38 12.88
C GLU A 102 -26.09 -17.39 12.61
N ALA A 103 -25.97 -16.54 11.59
CA ALA A 103 -26.98 -15.54 11.27
C ALA A 103 -28.20 -16.17 10.59
N HIS A 104 -29.38 -15.66 10.93
CA HIS A 104 -30.63 -16.08 10.31
C HIS A 104 -31.04 -15.16 9.16
N VAL A 105 -30.63 -13.88 9.22
CA VAL A 105 -30.93 -12.90 8.17
C VAL A 105 -29.86 -11.83 8.11
N VAL A 106 -29.60 -11.31 6.92
CA VAL A 106 -28.77 -10.11 6.70
C VAL A 106 -29.62 -8.98 6.14
N LEU A 107 -29.61 -7.84 6.83
CA LEU A 107 -30.21 -6.60 6.38
C LEU A 107 -29.17 -5.75 5.65
N THR A 108 -29.51 -5.23 4.47
CA THR A 108 -28.59 -4.41 3.68
C THR A 108 -29.18 -3.03 3.35
N ASN A 109 -28.30 -2.03 3.34
CA ASN A 109 -28.45 -0.79 2.57
C ASN A 109 -27.43 -0.90 1.42
N PRO A 110 -27.85 -1.03 0.15
CA PRO A 110 -26.99 -1.40 -0.96
C PRO A 110 -25.65 -0.68 -0.94
N THR A 111 -24.55 -1.43 -1.03
CA THR A 111 -23.15 -0.95 -1.02
C THR A 111 -22.67 -0.16 0.21
N HIS A 112 -23.57 0.31 1.08
CA HIS A 112 -23.23 1.17 2.21
C HIS A 112 -23.19 0.44 3.55
N PHE A 113 -24.21 -0.38 3.88
CA PHE A 113 -24.32 -1.05 5.17
C PHE A 113 -24.81 -2.49 5.04
N ALA A 114 -24.28 -3.38 5.88
CA ALA A 114 -24.82 -4.71 6.08
C ALA A 114 -24.82 -5.07 7.57
N VAL A 115 -25.90 -5.66 8.05
CA VAL A 115 -26.08 -6.09 9.43
C VAL A 115 -26.64 -7.51 9.44
N ALA A 116 -25.93 -8.43 10.09
CA ALA A 116 -26.34 -9.81 10.26
C ALA A 116 -27.00 -9.99 11.63
N LEU A 117 -28.18 -10.61 11.64
CA LEU A 117 -29.00 -10.82 12.83
C LEU A 117 -29.18 -12.32 13.08
N ARG A 118 -29.16 -12.69 14.36
CA ARG A 118 -29.42 -14.04 14.84
C ARG A 118 -30.56 -14.00 15.85
N TYR A 119 -31.44 -14.99 15.77
CA TYR A 119 -32.47 -15.20 16.77
C TYR A 119 -32.74 -16.69 16.91
N ASP A 120 -32.25 -17.28 18.00
CA ASP A 120 -32.55 -18.66 18.37
C ASP A 120 -33.63 -18.68 19.46
N ARG A 121 -34.80 -19.28 19.15
CA ARG A 121 -35.97 -19.34 20.04
C ARG A 121 -35.73 -20.08 21.37
N GLY A 122 -34.61 -20.79 21.51
CA GLY A 122 -34.22 -21.46 22.76
C GLY A 122 -33.15 -20.72 23.57
N ARG A 123 -32.46 -19.74 22.99
CA ARG A 123 -31.30 -19.07 23.62
C ARG A 123 -31.47 -17.55 23.74
N ASP A 124 -32.00 -16.93 22.69
CA ASP A 124 -31.99 -15.48 22.55
C ASP A 124 -33.39 -14.94 22.90
N GLN A 125 -33.50 -14.06 23.91
CA GLN A 125 -34.78 -13.43 24.26
C GLN A 125 -35.25 -12.46 23.17
N VAL A 126 -34.29 -11.81 22.52
CA VAL A 126 -34.48 -10.84 21.44
C VAL A 126 -33.39 -11.05 20.38
N PRO A 127 -33.58 -10.54 19.15
CA PRO A 127 -32.58 -10.70 18.09
C PRO A 127 -31.24 -10.03 18.46
N VAL A 128 -30.14 -10.70 18.16
CA VAL A 128 -28.77 -10.25 18.44
C VAL A 128 -28.06 -9.90 17.15
N VAL A 129 -27.30 -8.81 17.15
CA VAL A 129 -26.43 -8.42 16.04
C VAL A 129 -25.15 -9.24 16.10
N VAL A 130 -24.95 -10.17 15.16
CA VAL A 130 -23.74 -11.03 15.14
C VAL A 130 -22.59 -10.43 14.34
N ALA A 131 -22.90 -9.63 13.31
CA ALA A 131 -21.90 -8.91 12.54
C ALA A 131 -22.50 -7.64 11.96
N LYS A 132 -21.73 -6.55 11.89
CA LYS A 132 -22.16 -5.35 11.18
C LYS A 132 -21.00 -4.65 10.48
N GLY A 133 -21.27 -4.02 9.35
CA GLY A 133 -20.22 -3.40 8.56
C GLY A 133 -20.70 -2.28 7.67
N ARG A 134 -19.76 -1.42 7.30
CA ARG A 134 -19.95 -0.40 6.25
C ARG A 134 -18.93 -0.57 5.11
N GLY A 135 -19.28 -0.16 3.90
CA GLY A 135 -18.40 -0.20 2.72
C GLY A 135 -17.81 -1.58 2.46
N ALA A 136 -16.48 -1.72 2.51
CA ALA A 136 -15.79 -2.99 2.23
C ALA A 136 -16.22 -4.14 3.17
N MET A 137 -16.49 -3.85 4.45
CA MET A 137 -17.00 -4.87 5.37
C MET A 137 -18.43 -5.28 5.03
N ALA A 138 -19.29 -4.33 4.61
CA ALA A 138 -20.65 -4.64 4.19
C ALA A 138 -20.67 -5.57 2.97
N LEU A 139 -19.78 -5.34 2.01
CA LEU A 139 -19.60 -6.23 0.86
C LEU A 139 -19.14 -7.62 1.29
N ALA A 140 -18.15 -7.71 2.19
CA ALA A 140 -17.68 -8.99 2.72
C ALA A 140 -18.79 -9.77 3.44
N ILE A 141 -19.62 -9.09 4.25
CA ILE A 141 -20.77 -9.72 4.93
C ILE A 141 -21.75 -10.32 3.92
N ARG A 142 -22.07 -9.60 2.83
CA ARG A 142 -22.99 -10.08 1.78
C ARG A 142 -22.42 -11.27 1.01
N GLU A 143 -21.13 -11.24 0.68
CA GLU A 143 -20.44 -12.35 0.01
C GLU A 143 -20.46 -13.62 0.88
N ILE A 144 -20.22 -13.48 2.18
CA ILE A 144 -20.27 -14.59 3.13
C ILE A 144 -21.71 -15.08 3.32
N ALA A 145 -22.69 -14.18 3.41
CA ALA A 145 -24.10 -14.56 3.51
C ALA A 145 -24.54 -15.43 2.32
N ALA A 146 -24.10 -15.08 1.11
CA ALA A 146 -24.34 -15.89 -0.09
C ALA A 146 -23.67 -17.27 -0.01
N GLU A 147 -22.46 -17.36 0.56
CA GLU A 147 -21.74 -18.63 0.76
C GLU A 147 -22.47 -19.57 1.74
N TYR A 148 -23.05 -19.03 2.82
CA TYR A 148 -23.80 -19.80 3.82
C TYR A 148 -25.31 -19.91 3.53
N ALA A 149 -25.76 -19.44 2.35
CA ALA A 149 -27.18 -19.38 1.98
C ALA A 149 -28.06 -18.63 3.01
N VAL A 150 -27.51 -17.64 3.71
CA VAL A 150 -28.26 -16.78 4.63
C VAL A 150 -29.06 -15.77 3.81
N PRO A 151 -30.37 -15.62 4.03
CA PRO A 151 -31.21 -14.70 3.26
C PRO A 151 -30.77 -13.25 3.48
N VAL A 152 -30.61 -12.53 2.38
CA VAL A 152 -30.26 -11.10 2.35
C VAL A 152 -31.48 -10.30 1.95
N LEU A 153 -31.89 -9.36 2.80
CA LEU A 153 -33.06 -8.53 2.59
C LEU A 153 -32.67 -7.05 2.55
N GLU A 154 -33.20 -6.33 1.57
CA GLU A 154 -32.89 -4.93 1.35
C GLU A 154 -33.87 -4.05 2.12
N TYR A 155 -33.42 -3.55 3.28
CA TYR A 155 -34.15 -2.59 4.09
C TYR A 155 -33.21 -1.45 4.51
N PRO A 156 -32.95 -0.46 3.63
CA PRO A 156 -31.90 0.54 3.85
C PRO A 156 -32.05 1.38 5.12
N GLN A 157 -33.28 1.71 5.50
CA GLN A 157 -33.59 2.46 6.71
C GLN A 157 -33.35 1.60 7.97
N LEU A 158 -33.84 0.36 7.96
CA LEU A 158 -33.68 -0.56 9.09
C LEU A 158 -32.22 -0.98 9.29
N ALA A 159 -31.49 -1.26 8.20
CA ALA A 159 -30.08 -1.58 8.25
C ALA A 159 -29.25 -0.44 8.87
N ARG A 160 -29.53 0.82 8.52
CA ARG A 160 -28.90 2.00 9.14
C ARG A 160 -29.28 2.13 10.61
N ALA A 161 -30.55 1.96 10.94
CA ALA A 161 -31.05 2.02 12.31
C ALA A 161 -30.26 1.05 13.19
N VAL A 162 -30.25 -0.24 12.85
CA VAL A 162 -29.55 -1.26 13.64
C VAL A 162 -28.03 -0.99 13.68
N TYR A 163 -27.43 -0.57 12.56
CA TYR A 163 -26.00 -0.28 12.49
C TYR A 163 -25.56 0.80 13.49
N TYR A 164 -26.35 1.88 13.63
CA TYR A 164 -26.03 3.00 14.50
C TYR A 164 -26.48 2.80 15.95
N THR A 165 -27.47 1.93 16.22
CA THR A 165 -28.04 1.78 17.56
C THR A 165 -27.51 0.60 18.36
N SER A 166 -26.97 -0.43 17.69
CA SER A 166 -26.57 -1.69 18.35
C SER A 166 -25.17 -2.12 17.92
N ARG A 167 -24.36 -2.62 18.86
CA ARG A 167 -23.00 -3.16 18.60
C ARG A 167 -23.04 -4.64 18.23
N GLU A 168 -21.92 -5.19 17.77
CA GLU A 168 -21.77 -6.64 17.59
C GLU A 168 -21.89 -7.35 18.94
N ASP A 169 -22.48 -8.55 18.93
CA ASP A 169 -22.87 -9.35 20.09
C ASP A 169 -23.83 -8.66 21.06
N GLN A 170 -24.49 -7.58 20.62
CA GLN A 170 -25.50 -6.86 21.39
C GLN A 170 -26.91 -7.17 20.89
N GLU A 171 -27.84 -7.22 21.84
CA GLU A 171 -29.28 -7.17 21.54
C GLU A 171 -29.62 -5.89 20.75
N VAL A 172 -30.58 -6.04 19.84
CA VAL A 172 -31.09 -4.91 19.06
C VAL A 172 -31.80 -3.92 19.99
N ARG A 173 -31.94 -2.66 19.55
CA ARG A 173 -32.67 -1.67 20.36
C ARG A 173 -34.15 -2.03 20.45
N ASP A 174 -34.77 -1.77 21.59
CA ASP A 174 -36.16 -2.08 21.93
C ASP A 174 -37.18 -1.51 20.94
N ASP A 175 -36.98 -0.27 20.51
CA ASP A 175 -37.84 0.37 19.50
C ASP A 175 -37.79 -0.30 18.12
N LEU A 176 -36.76 -1.09 17.82
CA LEU A 176 -36.62 -1.85 16.56
C LEU A 176 -37.21 -3.27 16.65
N TYR A 177 -37.69 -3.72 17.80
CA TYR A 177 -38.15 -5.10 18.01
C TYR A 177 -39.27 -5.49 17.05
N VAL A 178 -40.28 -4.64 16.89
CA VAL A 178 -41.43 -4.92 16.02
C VAL A 178 -40.99 -5.05 14.56
N ALA A 179 -40.15 -4.12 14.10
CA ALA A 179 -39.63 -4.10 12.74
C ALA A 179 -38.81 -5.36 12.44
N ILE A 180 -37.92 -5.77 13.36
CA ILE A 180 -37.06 -6.94 13.18
C ILE A 180 -37.86 -8.24 13.33
N ALA A 181 -38.85 -8.30 14.22
CA ALA A 181 -39.74 -9.45 14.35
C ALA A 181 -40.50 -9.73 13.04
N ALA A 182 -40.96 -8.69 12.34
CA ALA A 182 -41.58 -8.82 11.03
C ALA A 182 -40.62 -9.43 9.98
N VAL A 183 -39.36 -9.00 9.97
CA VAL A 183 -38.31 -9.60 9.11
C VAL A 183 -38.13 -11.08 9.42
N LEU A 184 -37.93 -11.42 10.70
CA LEU A 184 -37.66 -12.79 11.12
C LEU A 184 -38.87 -13.69 10.86
N ALA A 185 -40.09 -13.19 11.04
CA ALA A 185 -41.31 -13.93 10.71
C ALA A 185 -41.40 -14.27 9.22
N PHE A 186 -41.01 -13.35 8.35
CA PHE A 186 -40.91 -13.59 6.91
C PHE A 186 -39.84 -14.65 6.60
N VAL A 187 -38.64 -14.53 7.17
CA VAL A 187 -37.52 -15.45 6.94
C VAL A 187 -37.82 -16.88 7.42
N PHE A 188 -38.44 -17.02 8.59
CA PHE A 188 -38.83 -18.34 9.12
C PHE A 188 -40.05 -18.94 8.43
N GLY A 189 -40.60 -18.28 7.41
CA GLY A 189 -41.77 -18.78 6.67
C GLY A 189 -43.00 -18.93 7.57
N LEU A 190 -43.09 -18.17 8.66
CA LEU A 190 -44.28 -18.19 9.53
C LEU A 190 -45.53 -17.79 8.73
N ASN A 191 -45.38 -16.93 7.72
CA ASN A 191 -46.45 -16.55 6.80
C ASN A 191 -46.74 -17.63 5.73
N ALA A 192 -45.74 -18.40 5.30
CA ALA A 192 -45.92 -19.47 4.30
C ALA A 192 -46.69 -20.68 4.88
N LYS A 193 -46.51 -20.97 6.18
CA LYS A 193 -47.34 -21.95 6.91
C LYS A 193 -48.81 -21.53 7.06
N MET A 194 -49.14 -20.25 6.82
CA MET A 194 -50.50 -19.71 6.84
C MET A 194 -51.13 -19.58 5.43
N GLY A 195 -50.53 -20.18 4.39
CA GLY A 195 -51.19 -20.39 3.10
C GLY A 195 -51.04 -19.27 2.06
N GLY A 196 -50.05 -18.39 2.16
CA GLY A 196 -49.81 -17.34 1.16
C GLY A 196 -48.35 -17.22 0.73
N THR A 197 -48.13 -16.96 -0.56
CA THR A 197 -46.87 -16.40 -1.08
C THR A 197 -46.78 -14.94 -0.65
N ALA A 198 -46.44 -14.70 0.62
CA ALA A 198 -46.48 -13.36 1.17
C ALA A 198 -45.40 -12.47 0.49
N PRO A 199 -45.77 -11.30 -0.04
CA PRO A 199 -44.78 -10.32 -0.49
C PRO A 199 -43.89 -9.87 0.68
N LEU A 200 -42.72 -9.31 0.38
CA LEU A 200 -41.83 -8.74 1.39
C LEU A 200 -42.61 -7.77 2.29
N PRO A 201 -42.51 -7.89 3.63
CA PRO A 201 -43.23 -7.01 4.52
C PRO A 201 -42.76 -5.56 4.34
N THR A 202 -43.70 -4.63 4.29
CA THR A 202 -43.39 -3.20 4.42
C THR A 202 -43.04 -2.93 5.87
N ILE A 203 -41.82 -2.45 6.13
CA ILE A 203 -41.32 -2.22 7.48
C ILE A 203 -41.12 -0.73 7.69
N GLU A 204 -41.84 -0.18 8.65
CA GLU A 204 -41.64 1.19 9.10
C GLU A 204 -40.66 1.25 10.28
N VAL A 205 -39.65 2.10 10.15
CA VAL A 205 -38.68 2.37 11.22
C VAL A 205 -39.18 3.55 12.07
N PRO A 206 -39.21 3.45 13.40
CA PRO A 206 -39.63 4.53 14.28
C PRO A 206 -38.83 5.82 14.06
N PRO A 207 -39.44 7.02 14.21
CA PRO A 207 -38.75 8.29 13.95
C PRO A 207 -37.44 8.46 14.75
N GLY A 208 -37.43 8.04 16.02
CA GLY A 208 -36.24 8.10 16.88
C GLY A 208 -35.08 7.15 16.49
N ALA A 209 -35.29 6.29 15.49
CA ALA A 209 -34.34 5.32 14.97
C ALA A 209 -33.95 5.55 13.51
N ARG A 210 -34.39 6.66 12.91
CA ARG A 210 -34.05 7.01 11.53
C ARG A 210 -32.72 7.73 11.50
N PHE A 211 -31.77 7.20 10.74
CA PHE A 211 -30.44 7.77 10.58
C PHE A 211 -30.13 7.97 9.10
N ASP A 212 -29.43 9.04 8.77
CA ASP A 212 -28.85 9.24 7.45
C ASP A 212 -27.61 8.34 7.24
N GLU A 213 -26.93 8.50 6.11
CA GLU A 213 -25.71 7.75 5.82
C GLU A 213 -24.53 8.14 6.74
N ASN A 214 -24.57 9.31 7.36
CA ASN A 214 -23.54 9.86 8.22
C ASN A 214 -23.79 9.60 9.72
N GLY A 215 -24.94 9.00 10.07
CA GLY A 215 -25.34 8.74 11.46
C GLY A 215 -26.03 9.93 12.14
N VAL A 216 -26.45 10.93 11.39
CA VAL A 216 -27.30 12.02 11.88
C VAL A 216 -28.74 11.53 11.94
N LYS A 217 -29.43 11.80 13.06
CA LYS A 217 -30.84 11.46 13.22
C LYS A 217 -31.69 12.27 12.25
N VAL A 218 -32.55 11.60 11.50
CA VAL A 218 -33.47 12.19 10.53
C VAL A 218 -34.89 11.99 11.08
N GLY A 219 -35.32 12.89 11.95
CA GLY A 219 -36.60 12.79 12.64
C GLY A 219 -36.97 14.10 13.32
#